data_AF-A0A1B8E3K2-F1
#
_entry.id   AF-A0A1B8E3K2-F1
#
_cell.length_a   1.000
_cell.length_b   1.000
_cell.length_c   1.000
_cell.angle_alpha   90.00
_cell.angle_beta   90.00
_cell.angle_gamma   90.00
#
_symmetry.space_group_name_H-M   'P 1'
#
loop_
_entity.id
_entity.type
_entity.pdbx_description
1 polymer ?
#
loop_
_entity_poly.entity_id
_entity_poly.type
_entity_poly.pdbx_seq_one_letter_code
_entity_poly.pdbx_strand_id
1 'polypeptide(L)'
;MGRKLLFLACLDNSTQDMLVHLEGICNFIDRQLDAEAGGPPRESEGEGYASLFPASEQERLKKIGDESWTRGGMPRVLIHCEKGYSRSPMVLIAYLMRRRREGLDMVVQDVRGKRRMKPNDNFMEQLRVWESVEYEIWEDEGKTVPKEAYAEYLKGRKERLEEQGLTGDEPIGIQSL
;
A
#
# COMPACT_ATOMS: atom_id res chain seq x y z
N MET A 1 -2.04 -16.45 -18.19
CA MET A 1 -1.56 -16.17 -16.81
C MET A 1 -2.45 -15.05 -16.27
N GLY A 2 -3.31 -15.34 -15.29
CA GLY A 2 -4.29 -14.36 -14.78
C GLY A 2 -3.61 -13.25 -13.99
N ARG A 3 -4.19 -12.03 -14.01
CA ARG A 3 -3.67 -10.91 -13.23
C ARG A 3 -3.81 -11.19 -11.74
N LYS A 4 -2.74 -10.93 -10.98
CA LYS A 4 -2.78 -10.97 -9.52
C LYS A 4 -3.25 -9.61 -9.02
N LEU A 5 -4.19 -9.61 -8.07
CA LEU A 5 -4.74 -8.42 -7.46
C LEU A 5 -4.43 -8.44 -5.97
N LEU A 6 -3.88 -7.34 -5.46
CA LEU A 6 -3.83 -7.03 -4.04
C LEU A 6 -4.75 -5.84 -3.82
N PHE A 7 -5.79 -6.03 -3.01
CA PHE A 7 -6.68 -4.97 -2.58
C PHE A 7 -6.41 -4.63 -1.12
N LEU A 8 -6.35 -3.33 -0.80
CA LEU A 8 -6.22 -2.82 0.57
C LEU A 8 -7.23 -1.71 0.82
N ALA A 9 -8.04 -1.88 1.85
CA ALA A 9 -8.95 -0.83 2.28
C ALA A 9 -8.13 0.24 2.99
N CYS A 10 -8.14 1.46 2.46
CA CYS A 10 -7.27 2.54 2.90
C CYS A 10 -8.03 3.87 2.85
N LEU A 11 -8.27 4.45 4.03
CA LEU A 11 -8.79 5.80 4.21
C LEU A 11 -7.69 6.83 4.01
N ASP A 12 -8.05 7.97 3.41
CA ASP A 12 -7.14 9.09 3.20
C ASP A 12 -7.31 10.11 4.35
N ASN A 13 -6.97 9.70 5.57
CA ASN A 13 -7.19 10.49 6.79
C ASN A 13 -5.97 10.48 7.73
N SER A 14 -6.11 11.11 8.90
CA SER A 14 -5.06 11.29 9.90
C SER A 14 -4.78 10.06 10.78
N THR A 15 -5.58 9.00 10.65
CA THR A 15 -5.54 7.82 11.54
C THR A 15 -5.33 6.51 10.80
N GLN A 16 -5.36 6.49 9.47
CA GLN A 16 -5.04 5.29 8.69
C GLN A 16 -3.58 4.90 8.91
N ASP A 17 -3.36 3.70 9.41
CA ASP A 17 -2.05 3.07 9.48
C ASP A 17 -1.84 2.22 8.22
N MET A 18 -0.80 2.52 7.46
CA MET A 18 -0.36 1.77 6.30
C MET A 18 0.97 1.06 6.53
N LEU A 19 1.74 1.42 7.59
CA LEU A 19 3.06 0.84 7.87
C LEU A 19 2.98 -0.67 8.02
N VAL A 20 1.97 -1.16 8.75
CA VAL A 20 1.69 -2.59 8.95
C VAL A 20 1.49 -3.37 7.65
N HIS A 21 1.14 -2.70 6.55
CA HIS A 21 0.90 -3.32 5.25
C HIS A 21 2.07 -3.16 4.26
N LEU A 22 2.97 -2.18 4.45
CA LEU A 22 3.96 -1.80 3.45
C LEU A 22 4.91 -2.94 3.06
N GLU A 23 5.33 -3.77 4.00
CA GLU A 23 6.20 -4.91 3.73
C GLU A 23 5.54 -5.90 2.76
N GLY A 24 4.29 -6.30 3.05
CA GLY A 24 3.51 -7.20 2.22
C GLY A 24 3.20 -6.61 0.83
N ILE A 25 2.91 -5.31 0.76
CA ILE A 25 2.70 -4.60 -0.51
C ILE A 25 3.98 -4.63 -1.36
N CYS A 26 5.12 -4.29 -0.77
CA CYS A 26 6.39 -4.28 -1.49
C CYS A 26 6.76 -5.68 -1.99
N ASN A 27 6.59 -6.70 -1.14
CA ASN A 27 6.81 -8.10 -1.51
C ASN A 27 5.87 -8.52 -2.66
N PHE A 28 4.60 -8.09 -2.65
CA PHE A 28 3.67 -8.33 -3.76
C PHE A 28 4.16 -7.69 -5.07
N ILE A 29 4.58 -6.43 -5.03
CA ILE A 29 5.07 -5.68 -6.20
C ILE A 29 6.34 -6.34 -6.75
N ASP A 30 7.32 -6.66 -5.91
CA ASP A 30 8.55 -7.34 -6.31
C ASP A 30 8.25 -8.67 -6.99
N ARG A 31 7.38 -9.50 -6.40
CA ARG A 31 6.95 -10.77 -7.02
C ARG A 31 6.31 -10.59 -8.40
N GLN A 32 5.65 -9.46 -8.67
CA GLN A 32 5.08 -9.20 -10.00
C GLN A 32 6.14 -8.70 -10.98
N LEU A 33 7.07 -7.87 -10.53
CA LEU A 33 8.09 -7.28 -11.40
C LEU A 33 9.24 -8.23 -11.71
N ASP A 34 9.60 -9.09 -10.76
CA ASP A 34 10.66 -10.09 -10.87
C ASP A 34 10.13 -11.43 -11.42
N ALA A 35 8.83 -11.55 -11.71
CA ALA A 35 8.27 -12.73 -12.36
C ALA A 35 8.86 -12.88 -13.77
N GLU A 36 9.57 -13.98 -14.01
CA GLU A 36 9.97 -14.33 -15.37
C GLU A 36 8.73 -14.52 -16.26
N ALA A 37 8.80 -14.00 -17.49
CA ALA A 37 7.77 -14.19 -18.51
C ALA A 37 7.63 -15.69 -18.82
N GLY A 38 6.72 -16.38 -18.14
CA GLY A 38 6.43 -17.81 -18.35
C GLY A 38 6.45 -18.70 -17.11
N GLY A 39 6.72 -18.18 -15.91
CA GLY A 39 6.62 -18.99 -14.67
C GLY A 39 5.17 -19.43 -14.37
N PRO A 40 4.94 -20.58 -13.68
CA PRO A 40 3.59 -21.00 -13.32
C PRO A 40 2.94 -19.99 -12.36
N PRO A 41 1.62 -19.73 -12.48
CA PRO A 41 0.91 -18.89 -11.52
C PRO A 41 1.01 -19.51 -10.12
N ARG A 42 1.73 -18.86 -9.21
CA ARG A 42 1.67 -19.19 -7.77
C ARG A 42 0.53 -18.40 -7.13
N GLU A 43 -0.31 -19.06 -6.33
CA GLU A 43 -1.59 -18.57 -5.81
C GLU A 43 -1.49 -17.22 -5.08
N SER A 44 -2.56 -16.42 -5.12
CA SER A 44 -2.63 -15.07 -4.56
C SER A 44 -3.00 -15.08 -3.09
N GLU A 45 -2.20 -14.43 -2.24
CA GLU A 45 -2.45 -14.23 -0.80
C GLU A 45 -3.58 -13.20 -0.49
N GLY A 46 -4.49 -12.94 -1.45
CA GLY A 46 -5.49 -11.87 -1.39
C GLY A 46 -6.92 -12.31 -1.07
N GLU A 47 -7.16 -13.59 -0.80
CA GLU A 47 -8.51 -14.17 -0.69
C GLU A 47 -9.37 -13.57 0.44
N GLY A 48 -8.75 -13.00 1.47
CA GLY A 48 -9.46 -12.42 2.61
C GLY A 48 -10.14 -11.07 2.36
N TYR A 49 -9.64 -10.25 1.42
CA TYR A 49 -10.12 -8.86 1.24
C TYR A 49 -11.13 -8.70 0.10
N ALA A 50 -11.19 -9.64 -0.85
CA ALA A 50 -12.13 -9.58 -1.97
C ALA A 50 -13.60 -9.66 -1.52
N SER A 51 -13.87 -10.32 -0.39
CA SER A 51 -15.19 -10.45 0.23
C SER A 51 -15.72 -9.15 0.85
N LEU A 52 -14.85 -8.16 1.10
CA LEU A 52 -15.22 -6.86 1.68
C LEU A 52 -15.84 -5.90 0.65
N PHE A 53 -15.84 -6.28 -0.63
CA PHE A 53 -16.39 -5.46 -1.72
C PHE A 53 -17.82 -5.87 -2.07
N PRO A 54 -18.68 -4.91 -2.44
CA PRO A 54 -19.91 -5.22 -3.15
C PRO A 54 -19.60 -6.06 -4.40
N ALA A 55 -20.50 -6.99 -4.72
CA ALA A 55 -20.33 -7.87 -5.88
C ALA A 55 -20.06 -7.11 -7.20
N SER A 56 -20.61 -5.90 -7.33
CA SER A 56 -20.38 -5.01 -8.48
C SER A 56 -18.92 -4.55 -8.62
N GLU A 57 -18.25 -4.25 -7.50
CA GLU A 57 -16.84 -3.85 -7.50
C GLU A 57 -15.93 -5.08 -7.71
N GLN A 58 -16.30 -6.23 -7.13
CA GLN A 58 -15.63 -7.50 -7.44
C GLN A 58 -15.71 -7.82 -8.94
N GLU A 59 -16.85 -7.59 -9.58
CA GLU A 59 -17.06 -7.83 -11.00
C GLU A 59 -16.32 -6.82 -11.89
N ARG A 60 -16.25 -5.55 -11.47
CA ARG A 60 -15.41 -4.53 -12.12
C ARG A 60 -13.93 -4.91 -12.06
N LEU A 61 -13.44 -5.34 -10.90
CA LEU A 61 -12.04 -5.78 -10.70
C LEU A 61 -11.72 -7.03 -11.53
N LYS A 62 -12.66 -7.98 -11.67
CA LYS A 62 -12.54 -9.13 -12.58
C LYS A 62 -12.42 -8.71 -14.05
N LYS A 63 -13.16 -7.69 -14.51
CA LYS A 63 -13.06 -7.15 -15.88
C LYS A 63 -11.71 -6.47 -16.15
N ILE A 64 -11.14 -5.82 -15.14
CA ILE A 64 -9.74 -5.36 -15.16
C ILE A 64 -8.77 -6.56 -15.06
N GLY A 65 -9.19 -7.82 -15.19
CA GLY A 65 -8.31 -8.98 -15.24
C GLY A 65 -7.96 -9.45 -16.66
N ASP A 66 -8.75 -9.10 -17.67
CA ASP A 66 -8.83 -9.90 -18.91
C ASP A 66 -8.04 -9.34 -20.12
N GLU A 67 -7.84 -8.02 -20.21
CA GLU A 67 -6.97 -7.39 -21.22
C GLU A 67 -5.46 -7.65 -20.99
N SER A 68 -4.68 -7.97 -22.03
CA SER A 68 -3.24 -8.16 -21.89
C SER A 68 -2.50 -6.81 -21.81
N TRP A 69 -1.95 -6.46 -20.64
CA TRP A 69 -1.20 -5.20 -20.43
C TRP A 69 0.31 -5.31 -20.68
N THR A 70 0.78 -6.41 -21.27
CA THR A 70 2.19 -6.61 -21.65
C THR A 70 2.52 -5.82 -22.92
N ARG A 71 2.60 -4.48 -22.82
CA ARG A 71 3.24 -3.67 -23.87
C ARG A 71 4.74 -4.00 -23.89
N GLY A 72 5.15 -4.90 -24.80
CA GLY A 72 6.53 -5.32 -24.99
C GLY A 72 7.00 -6.49 -24.11
N GLY A 73 6.10 -7.30 -23.54
CA GLY A 73 6.49 -8.52 -22.80
C GLY A 73 7.11 -8.32 -21.40
N MET A 74 7.37 -7.08 -20.98
CA MET A 74 7.92 -6.78 -19.66
C MET A 74 6.82 -6.80 -18.58
N PRO A 75 7.11 -7.34 -17.38
CA PRO A 75 6.19 -7.28 -16.24
C PRO A 75 5.87 -5.84 -15.83
N ARG A 76 4.62 -5.59 -15.39
CA ARG A 76 4.13 -4.27 -14.99
C ARG A 76 3.19 -4.38 -13.80
N VAL A 77 3.24 -3.39 -12.93
CA VAL A 77 2.30 -3.25 -11.80
C VAL A 77 1.61 -1.90 -11.90
N LEU A 78 0.28 -1.91 -11.82
CA LEU A 78 -0.52 -0.70 -11.67
C LEU A 78 -0.84 -0.51 -10.18
N ILE A 79 -0.36 0.60 -9.61
CA ILE A 79 -0.74 1.04 -8.27
C ILE A 79 -1.72 2.20 -8.42
N HIS A 80 -2.95 2.03 -7.97
CA HIS A 80 -3.98 3.07 -8.07
C HIS A 80 -4.77 3.24 -6.78
N CYS A 81 -5.40 4.40 -6.66
CA CYS A 81 -6.51 4.65 -5.74
C CYS A 81 -7.53 5.48 -6.54
N GLU A 82 -8.59 5.97 -5.90
CA GLU A 82 -9.65 6.71 -6.58
C GLU A 82 -9.14 7.93 -7.39
N LYS A 83 -8.35 8.81 -6.78
CA LYS A 83 -7.85 10.06 -7.41
C LYS A 83 -6.40 10.00 -7.86
N GLY A 84 -5.68 8.93 -7.53
CA GLY A 84 -4.24 8.85 -7.79
C GLY A 84 -3.38 9.89 -7.05
N TYR A 85 -3.90 10.58 -6.03
CA TYR A 85 -3.27 11.81 -5.50
C TYR A 85 -2.55 11.67 -4.16
N SER A 86 -3.05 10.81 -3.26
CA SER A 86 -2.51 10.63 -1.89
C SER A 86 -2.16 9.17 -1.57
N ARG A 87 -3.17 8.29 -1.43
CA ARG A 87 -3.02 6.86 -1.07
C ARG A 87 -2.07 6.06 -1.99
N SER A 88 -2.34 6.03 -3.29
CA SER A 88 -1.45 5.32 -4.23
C SER A 88 -0.06 5.94 -4.37
N PRO A 89 0.15 7.28 -4.32
CA PRO A 89 1.51 7.82 -4.24
C PRO A 89 2.25 7.44 -2.97
N MET A 90 1.59 7.39 -1.82
CA MET A 90 2.23 6.91 -0.58
C MET A 90 2.82 5.51 -0.78
N VAL A 91 2.03 4.57 -1.33
CA VAL A 91 2.48 3.21 -1.61
C VAL A 91 3.64 3.18 -2.63
N LEU A 92 3.53 3.95 -3.71
CA LEU A 92 4.59 4.03 -4.72
C LEU A 92 5.90 4.57 -4.10
N ILE A 93 5.83 5.61 -3.28
CA ILE A 93 7.01 6.22 -2.63
C ILE A 93 7.65 5.21 -1.69
N ALA A 94 6.87 4.57 -0.81
CA ALA A 94 7.36 3.53 0.11
C ALA A 94 8.08 2.38 -0.62
N TYR A 95 7.49 1.92 -1.74
CA TYR A 95 8.08 0.88 -2.57
C TYR A 95 9.40 1.33 -3.21
N LEU A 96 9.43 2.52 -3.80
CA LEU A 96 10.63 3.04 -4.45
C LEU A 96 11.77 3.27 -3.46
N MET A 97 11.49 3.81 -2.27
CA MET A 97 12.47 3.95 -1.19
C MET A 97 13.09 2.58 -0.85
N ARG A 98 12.26 1.57 -0.59
CA ARG A 98 12.74 0.22 -0.25
C ARG A 98 13.53 -0.44 -1.40
N ARG A 99 13.02 -0.39 -2.63
CA ARG A 99 13.62 -1.07 -3.79
C ARG A 99 14.91 -0.41 -4.24
N ARG A 100 15.01 0.92 -4.16
CA ARG A 100 16.19 1.69 -4.61
C ARG A 100 17.17 2.03 -3.50
N ARG A 101 16.77 1.86 -2.23
CA ARG A 101 17.52 2.33 -1.04
C ARG A 101 17.81 3.83 -1.13
N GLU A 102 16.82 4.59 -1.57
CA GLU A 102 16.86 6.04 -1.69
C GLU A 102 16.04 6.69 -0.57
N GLY A 103 16.51 7.85 -0.10
CA GLY A 103 15.84 8.57 0.98
C GLY A 103 14.52 9.23 0.55
N LEU A 104 13.66 9.53 1.53
CA LEU A 104 12.29 9.99 1.29
C LEU A 104 12.22 11.22 0.38
N ASP A 105 13.00 12.25 0.68
CA ASP A 105 12.95 13.53 -0.05
C ASP A 105 13.32 13.36 -1.53
N MET A 106 14.34 12.54 -1.81
CA MET A 106 14.77 12.22 -3.17
C MET A 106 13.67 11.51 -3.96
N VAL A 107 13.05 10.48 -3.36
CA VAL A 107 11.98 9.72 -4.01
C VAL A 107 10.72 10.58 -4.21
N VAL A 108 10.36 11.41 -3.23
CA VAL A 108 9.23 12.35 -3.32
C VAL A 108 9.44 13.34 -4.47
N GLN A 109 10.66 13.89 -4.62
CA GLN A 109 11.00 14.78 -5.72
C GLN A 109 10.93 14.04 -7.07
N ASP A 110 11.47 12.84 -7.17
CA ASP A 110 11.46 12.01 -8.39
C ASP A 110 10.02 11.68 -8.85
N VAL A 111 9.13 11.36 -7.90
CA VAL A 111 7.72 11.07 -8.19
C VAL A 111 6.96 12.34 -8.56
N ARG A 112 7.19 13.47 -7.85
CA ARG A 112 6.58 14.78 -8.18
C ARG A 112 6.91 15.24 -9.60
N GLY A 113 8.13 14.99 -10.05
CA GLY A 113 8.57 15.31 -11.42
C GLY A 113 7.79 14.56 -12.52
N LYS A 114 7.17 13.42 -12.19
CA LYS A 114 6.43 12.58 -13.16
C LYS A 114 4.91 12.69 -13.03
N ARG A 115 4.40 13.06 -11.85
CA ARG A 115 2.96 13.14 -11.59
C ARG A 115 2.63 14.11 -10.48
N ARG A 116 1.47 14.77 -10.62
CA ARG A 116 0.91 15.61 -9.56
C ARG A 116 0.43 14.71 -8.41
N MET A 117 1.01 14.89 -7.23
CA MET A 117 0.64 14.15 -6.02
C MET A 117 0.89 14.98 -4.76
N LYS A 118 0.16 14.64 -3.70
CA LYS A 118 0.38 15.11 -2.33
C LYS A 118 -0.24 14.08 -1.37
N PRO A 119 0.53 13.05 -0.95
CA PRO A 119 0.18 12.28 0.24
C PRO A 119 -0.20 13.20 1.39
N ASN A 120 -1.18 12.80 2.20
CA ASN A 120 -1.54 13.56 3.39
C ASN A 120 -0.41 13.54 4.43
N ASP A 121 -0.52 14.37 5.47
CA ASP A 121 0.56 14.56 6.44
C ASP A 121 0.82 13.29 7.29
N ASN A 122 -0.21 12.52 7.63
CA ASN A 122 -0.09 11.22 8.31
C ASN A 122 0.66 10.19 7.43
N PHE A 123 0.44 10.19 6.12
CA PHE A 123 1.22 9.35 5.19
C PHE A 123 2.66 9.82 5.05
N MET A 124 2.91 11.13 5.07
CA MET A 124 4.29 11.65 5.07
C MET A 124 5.02 11.34 6.39
N GLU A 125 4.33 11.37 7.54
CA GLU A 125 4.85 10.90 8.84
C GLU A 125 5.25 9.43 8.76
N GLN A 126 4.33 8.57 8.30
CA GLN A 126 4.59 7.13 8.14
C GLN A 126 5.75 6.84 7.18
N LEU A 127 5.90 7.58 6.09
CA LEU A 127 7.03 7.39 5.18
C LEU A 127 8.39 7.71 5.83
N ARG A 128 8.44 8.67 6.77
CA ARG A 128 9.66 8.93 7.57
C ARG A 128 9.93 7.80 8.55
N VAL A 129 8.89 7.28 9.20
CA VAL A 129 9.02 6.08 10.06
C VAL A 129 9.52 4.89 9.24
N TRP A 130 8.97 4.68 8.04
CA TRP A 130 9.37 3.60 7.14
C TRP A 130 10.85 3.67 6.76
N GLU A 131 11.37 4.87 6.53
CA GLU A 131 12.79 5.13 6.32
C GLU A 131 13.63 4.84 7.57
N SER A 132 13.23 5.34 8.73
CA SER A 132 14.02 5.23 9.97
C SER A 132 14.09 3.81 10.51
N VAL A 133 13.09 2.98 10.25
CA VAL A 133 13.06 1.56 10.63
C VAL A 133 13.70 0.64 9.57
N GLU A 134 14.34 1.21 8.55
CA GLU A 134 15.00 0.50 7.44
C GLU A 134 14.08 -0.50 6.72
N TYR A 135 12.80 -0.14 6.60
CA TYR A 135 11.76 -0.94 5.93
C TYR A 135 11.40 -2.26 6.62
N GLU A 136 11.65 -2.35 7.94
CA GLU A 136 11.17 -3.42 8.82
C GLU A 136 10.68 -2.79 10.13
N ILE A 137 9.37 -2.85 10.40
CA ILE A 137 8.73 -2.16 11.53
C ILE A 137 8.74 -2.98 12.83
N TRP A 138 9.12 -4.26 12.77
CA TRP A 138 9.16 -5.18 13.91
C TRP A 138 10.60 -5.50 14.33
N GLU A 139 10.82 -5.71 15.63
CA GLU A 139 12.10 -6.19 16.18
C GLU A 139 12.20 -7.73 16.10
N ASP A 140 11.05 -8.42 16.16
CA ASP A 140 10.96 -9.87 16.21
C ASP A 140 10.26 -10.47 14.98
N GLU A 141 10.63 -11.71 14.63
CA GLU A 141 10.01 -12.46 13.53
C GLU A 141 8.50 -12.70 13.74
N GLY A 142 8.05 -12.73 15.00
CA GLY A 142 6.65 -12.86 15.37
C GLY A 142 5.80 -11.63 15.08
N LYS A 143 6.42 -10.51 14.72
CA LYS A 143 5.75 -9.22 14.45
C LYS A 143 4.92 -8.76 15.64
N THR A 144 5.49 -8.83 16.83
CA THR A 144 4.81 -8.51 18.09
C THR A 144 5.41 -7.30 18.81
N VAL A 145 6.69 -7.03 18.61
CA VAL A 145 7.45 -5.94 19.22
C VAL A 145 7.76 -4.90 18.16
N PRO A 146 7.04 -3.76 18.12
CA PRO A 146 7.32 -2.71 17.15
C PRO A 146 8.66 -2.04 17.47
N LYS A 147 9.41 -1.67 16.43
CA LYS A 147 10.59 -0.80 16.58
C LYS A 147 10.18 0.55 17.17
N GLU A 148 11.12 1.21 17.86
CA GLU A 148 10.87 2.46 18.61
C GLU A 148 10.11 3.51 17.80
N ALA A 149 10.56 3.83 16.58
CA ALA A 149 9.92 4.84 15.74
C ALA A 149 8.47 4.46 15.33
N TYR A 150 8.20 3.18 15.12
CA TYR A 150 6.84 2.72 14.84
C TYR A 150 5.96 2.72 16.09
N ALA A 151 6.53 2.36 17.26
CA ALA A 151 5.83 2.45 18.53
C ALA A 151 5.44 3.90 18.89
N GLU A 152 6.32 4.88 18.62
CA GLU A 152 6.02 6.30 18.78
C GLU A 152 4.88 6.75 17.86
N TYR A 153 4.91 6.35 16.59
CA TYR A 153 3.81 6.59 15.65
C TYR A 153 2.48 6.02 16.16
N LEU A 154 2.47 4.77 16.66
CA LEU A 154 1.27 4.12 17.18
C LEU A 154 0.69 4.87 18.39
N LYS A 155 1.55 5.42 19.27
CA LYS A 155 1.12 6.25 20.39
C LYS A 155 0.41 7.52 19.89
N GLY A 156 1.03 8.26 18.95
CA GLY A 156 0.42 9.47 18.39
C GLY A 156 -0.87 9.17 17.61
N ARG A 157 -0.92 8.04 16.90
CA ARG A 157 -2.14 7.56 16.24
C ARG A 157 -3.26 7.30 17.24
N LYS A 158 -2.96 6.66 18.37
CA LYS A 158 -3.94 6.38 19.42
C LYS A 158 -4.57 7.65 19.98
N GLU A 159 -3.77 8.69 20.25
CA GLU A 159 -4.27 10.00 20.69
C GLU A 159 -5.24 10.60 19.65
N ARG A 160 -4.86 10.57 18.35
CA ARG A 160 -5.71 11.07 17.26
C ARG A 160 -7.04 10.30 17.11
N LEU A 161 -7.03 8.99 17.39
CA LEU A 161 -8.22 8.16 17.37
C LEU A 161 -9.16 8.52 18.53
N GLU A 162 -8.61 8.67 19.75
CA GLU A 162 -9.36 9.06 20.95
C GLU A 162 -10.00 10.45 20.77
N GLU A 163 -9.26 11.42 20.25
CA GLU A 163 -9.77 12.77 19.94
C GLU A 163 -10.95 12.77 18.96
N GLN A 164 -10.97 11.80 18.03
CA GLN A 164 -12.01 11.66 17.01
C GLN A 164 -13.15 10.71 17.43
N GLY A 165 -13.04 10.08 18.61
CA GLY A 165 -14.00 9.06 19.06
C GLY A 165 -14.00 7.79 18.19
N LEU A 166 -12.85 7.44 17.63
CA LEU A 166 -12.64 6.31 16.74
C LEU A 166 -11.89 5.16 17.46
N THR A 167 -12.21 3.92 17.14
CA THR A 167 -11.48 2.71 17.53
C THR A 167 -10.32 2.40 16.60
N GLY A 168 -10.37 2.87 15.34
CA GLY A 168 -9.38 2.55 14.30
C GLY A 168 -9.70 1.29 13.49
N ASP A 169 -10.81 0.62 13.80
CA ASP A 169 -11.36 -0.55 13.10
C ASP A 169 -12.71 -0.23 12.46
N GLU A 170 -12.97 1.05 12.19
CA GLU A 170 -14.23 1.48 11.60
C GLU A 170 -14.40 0.83 10.24
N PRO A 171 -15.63 0.38 9.91
CA PRO A 171 -15.91 -0.12 8.58
C PRO A 171 -15.64 0.98 7.57
N ILE A 172 -14.68 0.73 6.67
CA ILE A 172 -14.38 1.63 5.56
C ILE A 172 -15.61 1.62 4.65
N GLY A 173 -16.38 2.70 4.72
CA GLY A 173 -17.68 2.79 4.08
C GLY A 173 -17.63 2.44 2.59
N ILE A 174 -18.32 1.37 2.22
CA ILE A 174 -19.09 1.33 0.98
C ILE A 174 -20.10 2.47 1.14
N GLN A 175 -19.80 3.65 0.61
CA GLN A 175 -20.84 4.66 0.45
C GLN A 175 -21.84 4.07 -0.52
N SER A 176 -23.01 3.67 -0.01
CA SER A 176 -24.17 3.36 -0.82
C SER A 176 -24.48 4.60 -1.65
N LEU A 177 -24.26 4.51 -2.97
CA LEU A 177 -24.90 5.39 -3.94
C LEU A 177 -26.37 4.98 -4.08
#